data_AF-T1BBL2-F1
#
_entry.id   AF-T1BBL2-F1
#
_cell.length_a   1.000
_cell.length_b   1.000
_cell.length_c   1.000
_cell.angle_alpha   90.00
_cell.angle_beta   90.00
_cell.angle_gamma   90.00
#
_symmetry.space_group_name_H-M   'P 1'
#
loop_
_entity.id
_entity.type
_entity.pdbx_description
1 polymer ?
#
loop_
_entity_poly.entity_id
_entity_poly.type
_entity_poly.pdbx_seq_one_letter_code
_entity_poly.pdbx_strand_id
1 'polypeptide(L)'
;MTSQSETESRGAVQLGNPILKEPLMHACLEAFDRGLVQGLKDLGGGGIASAVGELVHAGDFGMRIDLARVPLREPGLAPWEVWISESQERMALDIAPEDVETAAAIFRRYDVPFTDIGQVTRGPLEEIDWDGHPIARLRLGFRVDPKLRRRPYRVRRRRFGRAPSVPDTNLDGLVEGLALAPDSRSRESFLRVYDHEVQGRTVIKPLHGRVTSPSHGDAAVLQPRPESWKGLAIAVAAQPWTCREDPYVGGVAVVEEAARNLYSVGARPDAFTDCLNFGNPEDPRVLGDFSEAVRGLAAGARALGFAVPSGNVSFYNGGIGHEIPPTPVLMATGIVPDLRRAVTSDLKTCGDALYLVGRSLPELGGSLWARRHSDRPLAPPRPRPAETRRAGEAIL
;
A
#
# COMPACT_ATOMS: atom_id res chain seq x y z
N MET A 1 11.10 27.02 -14.86
CA MET A 1 10.48 27.01 -13.52
C MET A 1 10.31 28.46 -13.12
N THR A 2 9.07 28.94 -13.02
CA THR A 2 8.75 30.31 -12.61
C THR A 2 8.61 30.36 -11.08
N SER A 3 8.93 31.50 -10.47
CA SER A 3 8.86 31.73 -9.02
C SER A 3 7.49 31.42 -8.38
N GLN A 4 6.41 31.43 -9.17
CA GLN A 4 5.07 30.99 -8.74
C GLN A 4 4.98 29.48 -8.49
N SER A 5 5.68 28.65 -9.28
CA SER A 5 5.72 27.19 -9.05
C SER A 5 6.46 26.80 -7.77
N GLU A 6 7.45 27.61 -7.36
CA GLU A 6 8.19 27.43 -6.10
C GLU A 6 7.34 27.83 -4.87
N THR A 7 6.45 28.82 -5.00
CA THR A 7 5.57 29.24 -3.89
C THR A 7 4.39 28.28 -3.69
N GLU A 8 3.81 27.73 -4.77
CA GLU A 8 2.74 26.72 -4.68
C GLU A 8 3.24 25.33 -4.27
N SER A 9 4.49 24.96 -4.63
CA SER A 9 5.01 23.61 -4.35
C SER A 9 5.73 23.45 -3.01
N ARG A 10 5.98 24.52 -2.23
CA ARG A 10 6.67 24.40 -0.92
C ARG A 10 5.93 23.49 0.06
N GLY A 11 4.60 23.50 0.04
CA GLY A 11 3.79 22.60 0.89
C GLY A 11 3.80 21.13 0.45
N ALA A 12 4.17 20.83 -0.79
CA ALA A 12 4.18 19.47 -1.35
C ALA A 12 5.53 18.75 -1.18
N VAL A 13 6.59 19.45 -0.76
CA VAL A 13 7.90 18.85 -0.53
C VAL A 13 7.95 18.25 0.87
N GLN A 14 7.68 16.95 0.95
CA GLN A 14 7.93 16.17 2.16
C GLN A 14 9.43 15.84 2.26
N LEU A 15 10.05 16.23 3.37
CA LEU A 15 11.44 15.87 3.68
C LEU A 15 11.45 14.93 4.88
N GLY A 16 11.64 13.63 4.61
CA GLY A 16 11.83 12.63 5.65
C GLY A 16 13.24 12.65 6.23
N ASN A 17 13.35 12.26 7.49
CA ASN A 17 14.56 12.06 8.26
C ASN A 17 14.66 10.59 8.74
N PRO A 18 15.10 9.65 7.89
CA PRO A 18 15.19 8.24 8.26
C PRO A 18 16.16 7.98 9.43
N ILE A 19 17.14 8.86 9.64
CA ILE A 19 18.12 8.78 10.75
C ILE A 19 17.41 8.97 12.10
N LEU A 20 16.42 9.86 12.17
CA LEU A 20 15.59 10.05 13.37
C LEU A 20 14.47 8.99 13.46
N LYS A 21 13.94 8.54 12.32
CA LYS A 21 12.84 7.57 12.28
C LYS A 21 13.21 6.24 12.93
N GLU A 22 14.43 5.75 12.70
CA GLU A 22 14.90 4.49 13.27
C GLU A 22 14.90 4.48 14.82
N PRO A 23 15.58 5.40 15.52
CA PRO A 23 15.54 5.46 16.98
C PRO A 23 14.13 5.77 17.52
N LEU A 24 13.32 6.57 16.80
CA LEU A 24 11.91 6.80 17.14
C LEU A 24 11.11 5.49 17.17
N MET A 25 11.29 4.63 16.17
CA MET A 25 10.65 3.31 16.14
C MET A 25 11.02 2.47 17.36
N HIS A 26 12.31 2.39 17.71
CA HIS A 26 12.78 1.63 18.87
C HIS A 26 12.26 2.22 20.19
N ALA A 27 12.26 3.54 20.35
CA ALA A 27 11.74 4.21 21.54
C ALA A 27 10.24 3.93 21.74
N CYS A 28 9.44 4.01 20.66
CA CYS A 28 8.02 3.67 20.70
C CYS A 28 7.76 2.21 21.06
N LEU A 29 8.50 1.27 20.45
CA LEU A 29 8.35 -0.16 20.74
C LEU A 29 8.71 -0.48 22.19
N GLU A 30 9.81 0.08 22.71
CA GLU A 30 10.18 -0.15 24.10
C GLU A 30 9.18 0.45 25.09
N ALA A 31 8.67 1.66 24.83
CA ALA A 31 7.65 2.27 25.67
C ALA A 31 6.36 1.41 25.69
N PHE A 32 5.98 0.87 24.53
CA PHE A 32 4.85 -0.05 24.40
C PHE A 32 5.08 -1.37 25.16
N ASP A 33 6.23 -2.01 24.98
CA ASP A 33 6.58 -3.30 25.62
C ASP A 33 6.64 -3.20 27.15
N ARG A 34 6.96 -2.01 27.68
CA ARG A 34 6.94 -1.71 29.12
C ARG A 34 5.54 -1.38 29.66
N GLY A 35 4.52 -1.34 28.81
CA GLY A 35 3.14 -1.04 29.20
C GLY A 35 2.87 0.43 29.53
N LEU A 36 3.72 1.36 29.08
CA LEU A 36 3.58 2.80 29.38
C LEU A 36 2.58 3.51 28.46
N VAL A 37 2.20 2.87 27.34
CA VAL A 37 1.46 3.49 26.25
C VAL A 37 0.02 2.97 26.24
N GLN A 38 -0.94 3.86 26.46
CA GLN A 38 -2.38 3.57 26.41
C GLN A 38 -2.94 3.70 24.98
N GLY A 39 -2.33 4.58 24.20
CA GLY A 39 -2.68 4.85 22.82
C GLY A 39 -1.48 5.40 22.04
N LEU A 40 -1.37 5.06 20.76
CA LEU A 40 -0.26 5.49 19.91
C LEU A 40 -0.73 5.70 18.49
N LYS A 41 -0.28 6.79 17.87
CA LYS A 41 -0.65 7.14 16.50
C LYS A 41 0.46 7.89 15.78
N ASP A 42 0.66 7.59 14.50
CA ASP A 42 1.56 8.36 13.64
C ASP A 42 0.94 9.69 13.20
N LEU A 43 1.78 10.71 12.99
CA LEU A 43 1.35 11.99 12.45
C LEU A 43 1.62 12.03 10.94
N GLY A 44 0.54 11.96 10.17
CA GLY A 44 0.55 12.10 8.72
C GLY A 44 -0.31 13.28 8.25
N GLY A 45 -1.27 12.99 7.36
CA GLY A 45 -2.19 13.97 6.80
C GLY A 45 -2.96 14.74 7.88
N GLY A 46 -2.89 16.07 7.86
CA GLY A 46 -3.51 16.93 8.87
C GLY A 46 -2.82 16.99 10.23
N GLY A 47 -1.63 16.38 10.38
CA GLY A 47 -0.74 16.63 11.53
C GLY A 47 -1.31 16.23 12.90
N ILE A 48 -1.04 17.09 13.90
CA ILE A 48 -1.50 16.90 15.29
C ILE A 48 -3.03 16.88 15.32
N ALA A 49 -3.67 17.74 14.51
CA ALA A 49 -5.11 17.79 14.42
C ALA A 49 -5.70 16.43 14.12
N SER A 50 -5.26 15.79 13.05
CA SER A 50 -5.76 14.46 12.69
C SER A 50 -5.36 13.41 13.72
N ALA A 51 -4.06 13.26 13.97
CA ALA A 51 -3.54 12.14 14.76
C ALA A 51 -4.08 12.12 16.20
N VAL A 52 -3.98 13.24 16.92
CA VAL A 52 -4.40 13.27 18.34
C VAL A 52 -5.92 13.25 18.43
N GLY A 53 -6.61 14.00 17.56
CA GLY A 53 -8.07 14.04 17.53
C GLY A 53 -8.68 12.66 17.28
N GLU A 54 -8.16 11.91 16.30
CA GLU A 54 -8.63 10.55 16.02
C GLU A 54 -8.26 9.56 17.13
N LEU A 55 -7.08 9.71 17.76
CA LEU A 55 -6.65 8.86 18.87
C LEU A 55 -7.59 8.98 20.08
N VAL A 56 -7.87 10.20 20.54
CA VAL A 56 -8.72 10.42 21.71
C VAL A 56 -10.20 10.17 21.40
N HIS A 57 -10.64 10.45 20.17
CA HIS A 57 -12.02 10.19 19.76
C HIS A 57 -12.34 8.70 19.72
N ALA A 58 -11.40 7.86 19.29
CA ALA A 58 -11.57 6.41 19.32
C ALA A 58 -11.77 5.85 20.74
N GLY A 59 -11.33 6.59 21.77
CA GLY A 59 -11.57 6.28 23.18
C GLY A 59 -12.78 6.95 23.81
N ASP A 60 -13.63 7.67 23.05
CA ASP A 60 -14.74 8.49 23.57
C ASP A 60 -14.31 9.64 24.50
N PHE A 61 -13.10 10.18 24.29
CA PHE A 61 -12.55 11.29 25.07
C PHE A 61 -12.42 12.59 24.27
N GLY A 62 -12.03 13.63 25.01
CA GLY A 62 -11.68 14.95 24.54
C GLY A 62 -10.19 15.19 24.73
N MET A 63 -9.76 16.40 24.41
CA MET A 63 -8.37 16.79 24.65
C MET A 63 -8.26 18.27 24.95
N ARG A 64 -7.21 18.61 25.69
CA ARG A 64 -6.70 19.97 25.82
C ARG A 64 -5.24 20.00 25.41
N ILE A 65 -4.90 20.78 24.39
CA ILE A 65 -3.55 20.89 23.83
C ILE A 65 -3.10 22.34 23.89
N ASP A 66 -1.87 22.57 24.36
CA ASP A 66 -1.21 23.86 24.23
C ASP A 66 -0.16 23.79 23.11
N LEU A 67 -0.47 24.46 22.01
CA LEU A 67 0.38 24.47 20.82
C LEU A 67 1.71 25.16 21.03
N ALA A 68 1.82 26.07 22.02
CA ALA A 68 3.08 26.72 22.35
C ALA A 68 4.12 25.73 22.92
N ARG A 69 3.68 24.56 23.40
CA ARG A 69 4.55 23.48 23.88
C ARG A 69 5.14 22.63 22.76
N VAL A 70 4.59 22.69 21.55
CA VAL A 70 5.04 21.86 20.43
C VAL A 70 6.43 22.31 19.97
N PRO A 71 7.44 21.42 19.92
CA PRO A 71 8.75 21.76 19.38
C PRO A 71 8.66 22.21 17.92
N LEU A 72 9.18 23.40 17.64
CA LEU A 72 9.13 23.99 16.30
C LEU A 72 10.47 23.79 15.58
N ARG A 73 10.39 23.32 14.33
CA ARG A 73 11.54 23.28 13.42
C ARG A 73 11.92 24.67 12.91
N GLU A 74 10.91 25.50 12.69
CA GLU A 74 11.05 26.88 12.23
C GLU A 74 10.36 27.79 13.25
N PRO A 75 11.05 28.81 13.80
CA PRO A 75 10.43 29.75 14.72
C PRO A 75 9.41 30.64 13.99
N GLY A 76 8.40 31.12 14.72
CA GLY A 76 7.43 32.09 14.20
C GLY A 76 6.25 31.49 13.43
N LEU A 77 6.07 30.17 13.44
CA LEU A 77 4.88 29.53 12.92
C LEU A 77 3.63 30.00 13.67
N ALA A 78 2.58 30.31 12.92
CA ALA A 78 1.28 30.63 13.49
C ALA A 78 0.64 29.38 14.15
N PRO A 79 -0.26 29.55 15.13
CA PRO A 79 -0.90 28.42 15.82
C PRO A 79 -1.52 27.39 14.88
N TRP A 80 -2.24 27.85 13.84
CA TRP A 80 -2.87 26.95 12.88
C TRP A 80 -1.83 26.17 12.05
N GLU A 81 -0.68 26.75 11.73
CA GLU A 81 0.39 26.06 11.00
C GLU A 81 0.99 24.93 11.84
N VAL A 82 1.24 25.18 13.13
CA VAL A 82 1.68 24.13 14.08
C VAL A 82 0.65 23.00 14.15
N TRP A 83 -0.63 23.37 14.18
CA TRP A 83 -1.74 22.45 14.37
C TRP A 83 -1.92 21.45 13.22
N ILE A 84 -1.86 21.92 11.97
CA ILE A 84 -2.09 21.10 10.77
C ILE A 84 -0.80 20.70 10.03
N SER A 85 0.37 21.07 10.55
CA SER A 85 1.67 20.74 9.95
C SER A 85 1.79 19.23 9.72
N GLU A 86 2.22 18.84 8.51
CA GLU A 86 2.52 17.45 8.12
C GLU A 86 4.03 17.16 8.16
N SER A 87 4.76 17.82 9.07
CA SER A 87 6.17 17.52 9.31
C SER A 87 6.37 16.05 9.71
N GLN A 88 7.44 15.44 9.19
CA GLN A 88 7.69 14.00 9.25
C GLN A 88 8.35 13.56 10.57
N GLU A 89 8.40 12.25 10.77
CA GLU A 89 8.98 11.57 11.95
C GLU A 89 8.39 11.99 13.30
N ARG A 90 7.05 12.04 13.39
CA ARG A 90 6.35 12.33 14.64
C ARG A 90 5.37 11.23 14.99
N MET A 91 5.27 10.95 16.28
CA MET A 91 4.32 10.02 16.89
C MET A 91 3.60 10.72 18.05
N ALA A 92 2.30 10.48 18.19
CA ALA A 92 1.51 10.84 19.36
C ALA A 92 1.40 9.62 20.28
N LEU A 93 1.63 9.82 21.57
CA LEU A 93 1.52 8.80 22.59
C LEU A 93 0.60 9.30 23.71
N ASP A 94 -0.33 8.46 24.14
CA ASP A 94 -1.14 8.65 25.35
C ASP A 94 -0.52 7.85 26.49
N ILE A 95 -0.11 8.54 27.54
CA ILE A 95 0.72 8.03 28.64
C ILE A 95 0.13 8.52 29.97
N ALA A 96 0.10 7.66 30.99
CA ALA A 96 -0.38 8.04 32.31
C ALA A 96 0.51 9.15 32.91
N PRO A 97 -0.05 10.15 33.62
CA PRO A 97 0.73 11.24 34.20
C PRO A 97 1.93 10.79 35.06
N GLU A 98 1.76 9.71 35.82
CA GLU A 98 2.79 9.10 36.65
C GLU A 98 3.95 8.46 35.85
N ASP A 99 3.71 8.11 34.59
CA ASP A 99 4.66 7.39 33.73
C ASP A 99 5.39 8.30 32.74
N VAL A 100 5.03 9.58 32.64
CA VAL A 100 5.58 10.53 31.66
C VAL A 100 7.10 10.64 31.74
N GLU A 101 7.68 10.74 32.94
CA GLU A 101 9.14 10.85 33.09
C GLU A 101 9.85 9.53 32.74
N THR A 102 9.23 8.39 33.04
CA THR A 102 9.73 7.07 32.67
C THR A 102 9.77 6.93 31.14
N ALA A 103 8.71 7.35 30.45
CA ALA A 103 8.68 7.39 29.00
C ALA A 103 9.73 8.38 28.45
N ALA A 104 9.78 9.61 28.97
CA ALA A 104 10.75 10.61 28.54
C ALA A 104 12.21 10.11 28.66
N ALA A 105 12.53 9.33 29.71
CA ALA A 105 13.84 8.71 29.87
C ALA A 105 14.19 7.71 28.76
N ILE A 106 13.21 6.93 28.26
CA ILE A 106 13.40 6.03 27.12
C ILE A 106 13.74 6.84 25.88
N PHE A 107 12.93 7.84 25.54
CA PHE A 107 13.12 8.67 24.34
C PHE A 107 14.46 9.43 24.39
N ARG A 108 14.84 10.00 25.54
CA ARG A 108 16.17 10.62 25.72
C ARG A 108 17.33 9.64 25.47
N ARG A 109 17.19 8.37 25.86
CA ARG A 109 18.24 7.37 25.63
C ARG A 109 18.45 7.07 24.15
N TYR A 110 17.39 7.17 23.35
CA TYR A 110 17.45 7.03 21.90
C TYR A 110 17.78 8.35 21.17
N ASP A 111 18.05 9.44 21.90
CA ASP A 111 18.25 10.78 21.34
C ASP A 111 17.04 11.27 20.50
N VAL A 112 15.83 10.92 20.95
CA VAL A 112 14.56 11.30 20.32
C VAL A 112 13.88 12.39 21.15
N PRO A 113 13.54 13.56 20.56
CA PRO A 113 12.77 14.58 21.26
C PRO A 113 11.41 14.06 21.72
N PHE A 114 11.09 14.31 22.99
CA PHE A 114 9.82 13.95 23.60
C PHE A 114 9.27 15.15 24.36
N THR A 115 8.01 15.49 24.13
CA THR A 115 7.38 16.67 24.73
C THR A 115 5.92 16.37 25.03
N ASP A 116 5.54 16.52 26.29
CA ASP A 116 4.14 16.61 26.66
C ASP A 116 3.58 17.94 26.11
N ILE A 117 2.48 17.87 25.35
CA ILE A 117 1.82 19.00 24.71
C ILE A 117 0.39 19.23 25.24
N GLY A 118 -0.10 18.38 26.15
CA GLY A 118 -1.51 18.42 26.52
C GLY A 118 -1.99 17.19 27.28
N GLN A 119 -3.30 17.11 27.47
CA GLN A 119 -3.94 16.08 28.26
C GLN A 119 -5.24 15.59 27.60
N VAL A 120 -5.52 14.30 27.76
CA VAL A 120 -6.84 13.73 27.45
C VAL A 120 -7.85 14.22 28.50
N THR A 121 -9.03 14.63 28.06
CA THR A 121 -10.08 15.17 28.93
C THR A 121 -11.36 14.34 28.84
N ARG A 122 -12.19 14.40 29.88
CA ARG A 122 -13.52 13.77 29.85
C ARG A 122 -14.47 14.57 28.95
N GLY A 123 -15.29 13.85 28.19
CA GLY A 123 -16.28 14.45 27.28
C GLY A 123 -15.70 14.76 25.90
N PRO A 124 -16.53 15.20 24.93
CA PRO A 124 -16.16 15.15 23.51
C PRO A 124 -15.50 16.44 23.00
N LEU A 125 -14.95 17.27 23.88
CA LEU A 125 -14.45 18.59 23.52
C LEU A 125 -12.95 18.55 23.18
N GLU A 126 -12.62 19.23 22.11
CA GLU A 126 -11.28 19.63 21.72
C GLU A 126 -11.07 21.08 22.14
N GLU A 127 -10.09 21.30 23.01
CA GLU A 127 -9.68 22.60 23.53
C GLU A 127 -8.23 22.85 23.09
N ILE A 128 -8.02 23.84 22.23
CA ILE A 128 -6.70 24.20 21.72
C ILE A 128 -6.34 25.57 22.26
N ASP A 129 -5.22 25.63 22.97
CA ASP A 129 -4.66 26.82 23.59
C ASP A 129 -3.32 27.18 22.93
N TRP A 130 -2.90 28.44 23.09
CA TRP A 130 -1.57 28.92 22.78
C TRP A 130 -1.09 29.80 23.93
N ASP A 131 -0.16 29.30 24.75
CA ASP A 131 0.40 30.04 25.90
C ASP A 131 -0.71 30.63 26.79
N GLY A 132 -1.67 29.76 27.17
CA GLY A 132 -2.82 30.12 27.99
C GLY A 132 -3.96 30.88 27.29
N HIS A 133 -3.84 31.19 25.99
CA HIS A 133 -4.88 31.86 25.23
C HIS A 133 -5.71 30.84 24.40
N PRO A 134 -7.04 30.77 24.60
CA PRO A 134 -7.87 29.82 23.87
C PRO A 134 -7.96 30.18 22.39
N ILE A 135 -7.56 29.25 21.53
CA ILE A 135 -7.57 29.38 20.06
C ILE A 135 -8.81 28.70 19.47
N ALA A 136 -9.16 27.51 19.94
CA ALA A 136 -10.30 26.76 19.43
C ALA A 136 -10.98 25.93 20.52
N ARG A 137 -12.31 25.87 20.46
CA ARG A 137 -13.13 25.00 21.32
C ARG A 137 -14.30 24.42 20.53
N LEU A 138 -14.21 23.13 20.20
CA LEU A 138 -15.19 22.45 19.36
C LEU A 138 -15.44 21.01 19.81
N ARG A 139 -16.54 20.41 19.34
CA ARG A 139 -16.80 18.98 19.55
C ARG A 139 -15.97 18.17 18.56
N LEU A 140 -15.15 17.24 19.03
CA LEU A 140 -14.28 16.42 18.20
C LEU A 140 -15.01 15.74 17.04
N GLY A 141 -16.16 15.12 17.31
CA GLY A 141 -16.94 14.41 16.30
C GLY A 141 -17.36 15.27 15.10
N PHE A 142 -17.40 16.61 15.23
CA PHE A 142 -17.63 17.49 14.07
C PHE A 142 -16.51 17.37 13.03
N ARG A 143 -15.27 17.13 13.46
CA ARG A 143 -14.07 17.10 12.62
C ARG A 143 -13.67 15.69 12.18
N VAL A 144 -13.79 14.70 13.07
CA VAL A 144 -13.30 13.33 12.83
C VAL A 144 -14.37 12.32 12.38
N ASP A 145 -15.67 12.66 12.49
CA ASP A 145 -16.78 11.81 12.05
C ASP A 145 -17.60 12.49 10.92
N PRO A 146 -17.07 12.53 9.69
CA PRO A 146 -17.76 13.17 8.58
C PRO A 146 -19.00 12.37 8.14
N LYS A 147 -20.08 13.08 7.81
CA LYS A 147 -21.31 12.44 7.28
C LYS A 147 -21.05 11.68 5.98
N LEU A 148 -21.45 10.40 5.96
CA LEU A 148 -21.42 9.56 4.76
C LEU A 148 -22.25 10.19 3.62
N ARG A 149 -21.65 10.27 2.43
CA ARG A 149 -22.31 10.77 1.22
C ARG A 149 -22.54 9.65 0.23
N ARG A 150 -23.78 9.49 -0.23
CA ARG A 150 -24.11 8.62 -1.37
C ARG A 150 -24.03 9.45 -2.65
N ARG A 151 -23.16 9.06 -3.58
CA ARG A 151 -23.03 9.69 -4.90
C ARG A 151 -23.63 8.79 -5.99
N PRO A 152 -24.24 9.35 -7.04
CA PRO A 152 -24.69 8.57 -8.18
C PRO A 152 -23.49 7.99 -8.94
N TYR A 153 -23.61 6.76 -9.42
CA TYR A 153 -22.61 6.12 -10.27
C TYR A 153 -23.28 5.43 -11.46
N ARG A 154 -22.52 5.17 -12.51
CA ARG A 154 -22.98 4.53 -13.75
C ARG A 154 -22.00 3.46 -14.18
N VAL A 155 -22.44 2.20 -14.08
CA VAL A 155 -21.72 1.05 -14.61
C VAL A 155 -21.83 1.03 -16.14
N ARG A 156 -20.71 0.82 -16.82
CA ARG A 156 -20.64 0.77 -18.28
C ARG A 156 -20.65 -0.68 -18.75
N ARG A 157 -21.58 -1.02 -19.65
CA ARG A 157 -21.53 -2.31 -20.35
C ARG A 157 -20.40 -2.29 -21.37
N ARG A 158 -19.45 -3.22 -21.22
CA ARG A 158 -18.31 -3.36 -22.13
C ARG A 158 -18.66 -4.26 -23.30
N ARG A 159 -18.11 -3.95 -24.47
CA ARG A 159 -18.20 -4.76 -25.69
C ARG A 159 -16.79 -4.95 -26.24
N PHE A 160 -16.48 -6.18 -26.61
CA PHE A 160 -15.13 -6.55 -27.00
C PHE A 160 -15.11 -7.11 -28.42
N GLY A 161 -14.06 -6.77 -29.15
CA GLY A 161 -13.73 -7.39 -30.43
C GLY A 161 -13.19 -8.81 -30.25
N ARG A 162 -13.20 -9.58 -31.33
CA ARG A 162 -12.54 -10.89 -31.39
C ARG A 162 -11.02 -10.70 -31.47
N ALA A 163 -10.28 -11.39 -30.62
CA ALA A 163 -8.83 -11.47 -30.71
C ALA A 163 -8.39 -12.28 -31.96
N PRO A 164 -7.25 -11.94 -32.59
CA PRO A 164 -6.72 -12.75 -33.68
C PRO A 164 -6.29 -14.14 -33.18
N SER A 165 -6.33 -15.14 -34.05
CA SER A 165 -5.95 -16.52 -33.72
C SER A 165 -4.43 -16.67 -33.57
N VAL A 166 -3.66 -16.02 -34.46
CA VAL A 166 -2.20 -15.88 -34.41
C VAL A 166 -1.88 -14.54 -35.09
N PRO A 167 -1.09 -13.64 -34.49
CA PRO A 167 -0.63 -12.45 -35.19
C PRO A 167 0.19 -12.87 -36.42
N ASP A 168 -0.18 -12.41 -37.61
CA ASP A 168 0.63 -12.60 -38.83
C ASP A 168 1.86 -11.69 -38.69
N THR A 169 2.91 -12.18 -38.03
CA THR A 169 3.98 -11.34 -37.47
C THR A 169 5.26 -12.13 -37.28
N ASN A 170 6.38 -11.43 -37.47
CA ASN A 170 7.70 -11.84 -37.01
C ASN A 170 7.68 -12.09 -35.49
N LEU A 171 7.60 -13.35 -35.09
CA LEU A 171 7.52 -13.75 -33.68
C LEU A 171 8.76 -13.32 -32.89
N ASP A 172 9.95 -13.38 -33.49
CA ASP A 172 11.19 -12.97 -32.82
C ASP A 172 11.14 -11.48 -32.49
N GLY A 173 10.78 -10.65 -33.48
CA GLY A 173 10.62 -9.21 -33.28
C GLY A 173 9.52 -8.86 -32.28
N LEU A 174 8.45 -9.67 -32.22
CA LEU A 174 7.40 -9.49 -31.23
C LEU A 174 7.90 -9.81 -29.82
N VAL A 175 8.54 -10.96 -29.61
CA VAL A 175 9.06 -11.38 -28.30
C VAL A 175 10.10 -10.39 -27.80
N GLU A 176 11.03 -9.98 -28.65
CA GLU A 176 12.04 -8.95 -28.31
C GLU A 176 11.36 -7.63 -27.95
N GLY A 177 10.42 -7.17 -28.76
CA GLY A 177 9.68 -5.93 -28.50
C GLY A 177 8.88 -5.97 -27.18
N LEU A 178 8.32 -7.12 -26.82
CA LEU A 178 7.66 -7.33 -25.54
C LEU A 178 8.67 -7.39 -24.39
N ALA A 179 9.80 -8.07 -24.53
CA ALA A 179 10.82 -8.19 -23.49
C ALA A 179 11.48 -6.84 -23.14
N LEU A 180 11.63 -5.94 -24.14
CA LEU A 180 12.23 -4.62 -23.96
C LEU A 180 11.24 -3.54 -23.50
N ALA A 181 9.94 -3.85 -23.43
CA ALA A 181 8.95 -2.88 -23.01
C ALA A 181 9.14 -2.45 -21.55
N PRO A 182 8.89 -1.19 -21.19
CA PRO A 182 9.02 -0.71 -19.81
C PRO A 182 8.24 -1.56 -18.78
N ASP A 183 7.08 -2.10 -19.17
CA ASP A 183 6.22 -2.93 -18.33
C ASP A 183 6.87 -4.26 -17.91
N SER A 184 7.72 -4.86 -18.75
CA SER A 184 8.24 -6.24 -18.62
C SER A 184 9.76 -6.36 -18.58
N ARG A 185 10.49 -5.31 -18.96
CA ARG A 185 11.96 -5.29 -18.92
C ARG A 185 12.47 -5.48 -17.48
N SER A 186 13.70 -5.99 -17.36
CA SER A 186 14.37 -6.16 -16.06
C SER A 186 14.34 -4.88 -15.22
N ARG A 187 14.09 -5.07 -13.92
CA ARG A 187 14.11 -3.99 -12.90
C ARG A 187 15.39 -4.01 -12.05
N GLU A 188 16.37 -4.82 -12.45
CA GLU A 188 17.62 -5.01 -11.70
C GLU A 188 18.32 -3.71 -11.34
N SER A 189 18.43 -2.75 -12.27
CA SER A 189 19.11 -1.47 -12.02
C SER A 189 18.47 -0.67 -10.89
N PHE A 190 17.17 -0.79 -10.69
CA PHE A 190 16.45 -0.18 -9.57
C PHE A 190 16.59 -1.02 -8.29
N LEU A 191 16.42 -2.34 -8.39
CA LEU A 191 16.45 -3.24 -7.24
C LEU A 191 17.81 -3.22 -6.52
N ARG A 192 18.91 -3.04 -7.26
CA ARG A 192 20.27 -2.99 -6.68
C ARG A 192 20.58 -1.73 -5.85
N VAL A 193 19.73 -0.71 -5.93
CA VAL A 193 19.89 0.52 -5.13
C VAL A 193 19.52 0.29 -3.66
N TYR A 194 18.67 -0.72 -3.40
CA TYR A 194 18.14 -1.00 -2.07
C TYR A 194 18.82 -2.20 -1.44
N ASP A 195 18.93 -2.17 -0.11
CA ASP A 195 19.34 -3.32 0.68
C ASP A 195 18.22 -4.38 0.74
N HIS A 196 18.62 -5.65 0.75
CA HIS A 196 17.71 -6.80 0.89
C HIS A 196 18.18 -7.78 1.97
N GLU A 197 19.19 -7.43 2.76
CA GLU A 197 19.95 -8.35 3.63
C GLU A 197 20.05 -7.90 5.09
N VAL A 198 19.75 -6.64 5.41
CA VAL A 198 19.75 -6.12 6.78
C VAL A 198 18.87 -7.02 7.67
N GLN A 199 19.39 -7.30 8.86
CA GLN A 199 18.89 -8.31 9.83
C GLN A 199 19.04 -9.78 9.42
N GLY A 200 19.44 -10.09 8.19
CA GLY A 200 19.67 -11.47 7.73
C GLY A 200 18.39 -12.31 7.65
N ARG A 201 17.22 -11.67 7.51
CA ARG A 201 15.90 -12.32 7.58
C ARG A 201 15.21 -12.50 6.23
N THR A 202 15.83 -12.11 5.13
CA THR A 202 15.28 -12.29 3.77
C THR A 202 15.74 -13.62 3.18
N VAL A 203 14.80 -14.56 3.03
CA VAL A 203 15.05 -15.91 2.48
C VAL A 203 14.98 -15.90 0.96
N ILE A 204 13.91 -15.37 0.38
CA ILE A 204 13.80 -15.13 -1.06
C ILE A 204 13.86 -13.62 -1.28
N LYS A 205 14.91 -13.19 -1.97
CA LYS A 205 15.18 -11.80 -2.34
C LYS A 205 14.47 -11.44 -3.66
N PRO A 206 14.30 -10.15 -3.98
CA PRO A 206 13.72 -9.74 -5.26
C PRO A 206 14.49 -10.24 -6.49
N LEU A 207 15.81 -10.46 -6.35
CA LEU A 207 16.67 -11.06 -7.37
C LEU A 207 17.23 -12.39 -6.84
N HIS A 208 17.10 -13.46 -7.63
CA HIS A 208 17.59 -14.80 -7.28
C HIS A 208 18.03 -15.59 -8.52
N GLY A 209 18.52 -16.82 -8.31
CA GLY A 209 19.14 -17.65 -9.35
C GLY A 209 20.65 -17.52 -9.37
N ARG A 210 21.27 -17.67 -10.54
CA ARG A 210 22.74 -17.64 -10.67
C ARG A 210 23.26 -16.23 -10.44
N VAL A 211 24.35 -16.09 -9.67
CA VAL A 211 24.99 -14.80 -9.36
C VAL A 211 25.36 -14.01 -10.63
N THR A 212 25.79 -14.70 -11.68
CA THR A 212 26.18 -14.09 -12.97
C THR A 212 24.99 -13.70 -13.85
N SER A 213 23.78 -14.16 -13.53
CA SER A 213 22.58 -13.96 -14.33
C SER A 213 21.33 -14.04 -13.46
N PRO A 214 21.14 -13.11 -12.50
CA PRO A 214 20.00 -13.13 -11.61
C PRO A 214 18.71 -12.84 -12.37
N SER A 215 17.61 -13.40 -11.89
CA SER A 215 16.26 -13.12 -12.38
C SER A 215 15.39 -12.60 -11.25
N HIS A 216 14.31 -11.90 -11.62
CA HIS A 216 13.27 -11.48 -10.70
C HIS A 216 12.45 -12.69 -10.19
N GLY A 217 11.94 -12.55 -8.98
CA GLY A 217 10.96 -13.46 -8.40
C GLY A 217 9.54 -12.90 -8.40
N ASP A 218 8.57 -13.77 -8.15
CA ASP A 218 7.16 -13.38 -8.07
C ASP A 218 6.78 -12.80 -6.69
N ALA A 219 7.48 -13.22 -5.64
CA ALA A 219 7.29 -12.77 -4.26
C ALA A 219 8.60 -12.80 -3.47
N ALA A 220 8.71 -11.96 -2.45
CA ALA A 220 9.77 -12.02 -1.46
C ALA A 220 9.33 -12.91 -0.29
N VAL A 221 10.29 -13.57 0.38
CA VAL A 221 10.00 -14.41 1.56
C VAL A 221 10.91 -14.00 2.71
N LEU A 222 10.32 -13.70 3.86
CA LEU A 222 11.00 -13.29 5.09
C LEU A 222 10.90 -14.38 6.16
N GLN A 223 11.86 -14.40 7.08
CA GLN A 223 11.85 -15.14 8.34
C GLN A 223 11.68 -14.14 9.50
N PRO A 224 10.44 -13.81 9.91
CA PRO A 224 10.23 -12.80 10.95
C PRO A 224 10.80 -13.21 12.30
N ARG A 225 10.76 -14.52 12.59
CA ARG A 225 11.21 -15.08 13.87
C ARG A 225 12.35 -16.10 13.64
N PRO A 226 13.55 -15.86 14.20
CA PRO A 226 14.73 -16.69 13.90
C PRO A 226 14.61 -18.14 14.41
N GLU A 227 13.81 -18.38 15.44
CA GLU A 227 13.58 -19.69 16.03
C GLU A 227 12.49 -20.52 15.33
N SER A 228 11.91 -20.01 14.24
CA SER A 228 10.83 -20.65 13.48
C SER A 228 11.21 -20.85 12.02
N TRP A 229 10.88 -22.01 11.46
CA TRP A 229 10.96 -22.27 10.03
C TRP A 229 9.72 -21.81 9.25
N LYS A 230 8.70 -21.28 9.91
CA LYS A 230 7.60 -20.60 9.21
C LYS A 230 8.06 -19.24 8.70
N GLY A 231 7.68 -18.92 7.47
CA GLY A 231 8.00 -17.65 6.80
C GLY A 231 6.78 -16.82 6.46
N LEU A 232 7.04 -15.56 6.11
CA LEU A 232 6.06 -14.62 5.58
C LEU A 232 6.45 -14.28 4.14
N ALA A 233 5.61 -14.65 3.18
CA ALA A 233 5.75 -14.22 1.79
C ALA A 233 5.00 -12.91 1.56
N ILE A 234 5.56 -12.05 0.73
CA ILE A 234 4.97 -10.76 0.33
C ILE A 234 4.98 -10.68 -1.20
N ALA A 235 3.82 -10.46 -1.79
CA ALA A 235 3.62 -10.28 -3.22
C ALA A 235 2.93 -8.95 -3.50
N VAL A 236 3.28 -8.30 -4.61
CA VAL A 236 2.59 -7.11 -5.10
C VAL A 236 1.94 -7.42 -6.44
N ALA A 237 0.71 -6.99 -6.63
CA ALA A 237 -0.05 -7.20 -7.87
C ALA A 237 -0.77 -5.93 -8.31
N ALA A 238 -0.81 -5.69 -9.62
CA ALA A 238 -1.54 -4.58 -10.22
C ALA A 238 -1.89 -4.88 -11.68
N GLN A 239 -3.19 -4.74 -12.03
CA GLN A 239 -3.69 -5.04 -13.38
C GLN A 239 -4.41 -3.84 -14.02
N PRO A 240 -3.79 -2.64 -14.09
CA PRO A 240 -4.48 -1.41 -14.50
C PRO A 240 -5.09 -1.48 -15.91
N TRP A 241 -4.41 -2.18 -16.83
CA TRP A 241 -4.86 -2.30 -18.22
C TRP A 241 -6.02 -3.28 -18.36
N THR A 242 -6.04 -4.35 -17.58
CA THR A 242 -7.20 -5.26 -17.48
C THR A 242 -8.39 -4.52 -16.86
N CYS A 243 -8.16 -3.75 -15.79
CA CYS A 243 -9.20 -2.94 -15.16
C CYS A 243 -9.74 -1.84 -16.09
N ARG A 244 -8.90 -1.29 -16.99
CA ARG A 244 -9.33 -0.32 -18.01
C ARG A 244 -10.35 -0.93 -18.99
N GLU A 245 -10.11 -2.17 -19.41
CA GLU A 245 -11.04 -2.91 -20.28
C GLU A 245 -12.32 -3.26 -19.53
N ASP A 246 -12.19 -3.87 -18.35
CA ASP A 246 -13.29 -4.25 -17.48
C ASP A 246 -12.87 -4.20 -16.00
N PRO A 247 -13.36 -3.21 -15.22
CA PRO A 247 -12.94 -3.04 -13.82
C PRO A 247 -13.28 -4.22 -12.93
N TYR A 248 -14.41 -4.90 -13.14
CA TYR A 248 -14.78 -6.06 -12.34
C TYR A 248 -13.83 -7.23 -12.60
N VAL A 249 -13.59 -7.54 -13.88
CA VAL A 249 -12.65 -8.59 -14.29
C VAL A 249 -11.25 -8.27 -13.77
N GLY A 250 -10.79 -7.03 -13.94
CA GLY A 250 -9.48 -6.58 -13.45
C GLY A 250 -9.34 -6.67 -11.93
N GLY A 251 -10.41 -6.32 -11.20
CA GLY A 251 -10.46 -6.48 -9.73
C GLY A 251 -10.34 -7.93 -9.27
N VAL A 252 -10.91 -8.91 -9.98
CA VAL A 252 -10.68 -10.32 -9.64
C VAL A 252 -9.27 -10.76 -10.07
N ALA A 253 -8.83 -10.34 -11.26
CA ALA A 253 -7.55 -10.74 -11.84
C ALA A 253 -6.34 -10.30 -11.00
N VAL A 254 -6.39 -9.11 -10.39
CA VAL A 254 -5.30 -8.64 -9.50
C VAL A 254 -5.19 -9.49 -8.23
N VAL A 255 -6.30 -10.00 -7.70
CA VAL A 255 -6.28 -10.95 -6.57
C VAL A 255 -5.70 -12.30 -6.99
N GLU A 256 -6.04 -12.78 -8.20
CA GLU A 256 -5.46 -14.02 -8.74
C GLU A 256 -3.96 -13.91 -9.01
N GLU A 257 -3.48 -12.77 -9.50
CA GLU A 257 -2.05 -12.50 -9.63
C GLU A 257 -1.35 -12.56 -8.26
N ALA A 258 -1.87 -11.85 -7.26
CA ALA A 258 -1.34 -11.89 -5.90
C ALA A 258 -1.30 -13.32 -5.34
N ALA A 259 -2.36 -14.10 -5.52
CA ALA A 259 -2.39 -15.50 -5.08
C ALA A 259 -1.34 -16.36 -5.80
N ARG A 260 -1.22 -16.25 -7.13
CA ARG A 260 -0.26 -17.05 -7.91
C ARG A 260 1.17 -16.72 -7.52
N ASN A 261 1.49 -15.45 -7.29
CA ASN A 261 2.81 -15.02 -6.83
C ASN A 261 3.15 -15.58 -5.44
N LEU A 262 2.17 -15.70 -4.54
CA LEU A 262 2.37 -16.35 -3.24
C LEU A 262 2.52 -17.87 -3.37
N TYR A 263 1.69 -18.52 -4.17
CA TYR A 263 1.78 -19.96 -4.40
C TYR A 263 3.11 -20.36 -5.04
N SER A 264 3.67 -19.55 -5.94
CA SER A 264 4.93 -19.88 -6.64
C SER A 264 6.15 -19.95 -5.72
N VAL A 265 6.09 -19.30 -4.55
CA VAL A 265 7.14 -19.36 -3.52
C VAL A 265 6.83 -20.32 -2.37
N GLY A 266 5.77 -21.13 -2.49
CA GLY A 266 5.37 -22.09 -1.47
C GLY A 266 4.55 -21.49 -0.32
N ALA A 267 3.94 -20.32 -0.51
CA ALA A 267 3.12 -19.67 0.49
C ALA A 267 1.63 -19.95 0.30
N ARG A 268 0.92 -20.11 1.41
CA ARG A 268 -0.55 -20.11 1.44
C ARG A 268 -1.03 -18.66 1.53
N PRO A 269 -1.85 -18.17 0.58
CA PRO A 269 -2.52 -16.87 0.69
C PRO A 269 -3.19 -16.65 2.05
N ASP A 270 -3.03 -15.46 2.64
CA ASP A 270 -3.56 -15.14 3.97
C ASP A 270 -4.35 -13.83 3.96
N ALA A 271 -3.69 -12.70 3.71
CA ALA A 271 -4.33 -11.40 3.69
C ALA A 271 -3.78 -10.51 2.57
N PHE A 272 -4.47 -9.41 2.25
CA PHE A 272 -3.88 -8.32 1.49
C PHE A 272 -4.36 -6.97 1.99
N THR A 273 -3.55 -5.94 1.76
CA THR A 273 -3.98 -4.54 1.81
C THR A 273 -4.11 -4.00 0.39
N ASP A 274 -5.10 -3.14 0.17
CA ASP A 274 -5.33 -2.51 -1.14
C ASP A 274 -4.93 -1.03 -1.14
N CYS A 275 -4.41 -0.58 -2.28
CA CYS A 275 -4.24 0.83 -2.59
C CYS A 275 -5.02 1.12 -3.87
N LEU A 276 -6.20 1.71 -3.70
CA LEU A 276 -7.18 1.96 -4.73
C LEU A 276 -6.93 3.32 -5.37
N ASN A 277 -6.44 3.35 -6.61
CA ASN A 277 -6.14 4.59 -7.32
C ASN A 277 -7.12 4.79 -8.49
N PHE A 278 -7.89 5.88 -8.42
CA PHE A 278 -8.95 6.20 -9.38
C PHE A 278 -8.97 7.70 -9.72
N GLY A 279 -9.60 8.03 -10.84
CA GLY A 279 -9.78 9.41 -11.29
C GLY A 279 -10.78 10.22 -10.46
N ASN A 280 -11.34 11.29 -11.02
CA ASN A 280 -12.30 12.14 -10.33
C ASN A 280 -13.63 11.39 -9.96
N PRO A 281 -13.95 11.20 -8.67
CA PRO A 281 -15.16 10.49 -8.22
C PRO A 281 -16.46 11.28 -8.43
N GLU A 282 -16.36 12.53 -8.89
CA GLU A 282 -17.52 13.33 -9.30
C GLU A 282 -18.08 12.90 -10.66
N ASP A 283 -17.27 12.25 -11.51
CA ASP A 283 -17.78 11.59 -12.71
C ASP A 283 -18.46 10.27 -12.34
N PRO A 284 -19.77 10.10 -12.58
CA PRO A 284 -20.48 8.86 -12.29
C PRO A 284 -19.88 7.62 -12.97
N ARG A 285 -19.17 7.78 -14.10
CA ARG A 285 -18.48 6.69 -14.79
C ARG A 285 -17.26 6.20 -14.01
N VAL A 286 -16.45 7.13 -13.46
CA VAL A 286 -15.28 6.79 -12.65
C VAL A 286 -15.73 6.12 -11.37
N LEU A 287 -16.76 6.64 -10.71
CA LEU A 287 -17.32 6.01 -9.53
C LEU A 287 -17.96 4.64 -9.84
N GLY A 288 -18.48 4.46 -11.06
CA GLY A 288 -18.95 3.17 -11.55
C GLY A 288 -17.83 2.16 -11.74
N ASP A 289 -16.70 2.57 -12.31
CA ASP A 289 -15.52 1.72 -12.44
C ASP A 289 -14.92 1.39 -11.06
N PHE A 290 -14.90 2.33 -10.12
CA PHE A 290 -14.52 2.09 -8.72
C PHE A 290 -15.41 1.02 -8.06
N SER A 291 -16.73 1.18 -8.17
CA SER A 291 -17.68 0.22 -7.61
C SER A 291 -17.48 -1.18 -8.18
N GLU A 292 -17.25 -1.31 -9.49
CA GLU A 292 -17.02 -2.59 -10.14
C GLU A 292 -15.68 -3.21 -9.78
N ALA A 293 -14.60 -2.42 -9.68
CA ALA A 293 -13.29 -2.90 -9.24
C ALA A 293 -13.33 -3.43 -7.81
N VAL A 294 -13.94 -2.69 -6.87
CA VAL A 294 -14.13 -3.13 -5.48
C VAL A 294 -14.98 -4.41 -5.42
N ARG A 295 -16.04 -4.50 -6.24
CA ARG A 295 -16.85 -5.73 -6.35
C ARG A 295 -16.01 -6.91 -6.87
N GLY A 296 -15.10 -6.67 -7.79
CA GLY A 296 -14.15 -7.66 -8.32
C GLY A 296 -13.17 -8.13 -7.25
N LEU A 297 -12.52 -7.20 -6.54
CA LEU A 297 -11.62 -7.49 -5.42
C LEU A 297 -12.32 -8.36 -4.37
N ALA A 298 -13.53 -7.97 -3.95
CA ALA A 298 -14.30 -8.72 -2.97
C ALA A 298 -14.70 -10.13 -3.47
N ALA A 299 -14.96 -10.30 -4.76
CA ALA A 299 -15.24 -11.62 -5.34
C ALA A 299 -13.98 -12.50 -5.37
N GLY A 300 -12.83 -11.94 -5.79
CA GLY A 300 -11.55 -12.62 -5.77
C GLY A 300 -11.12 -13.02 -4.37
N ALA A 301 -11.19 -12.10 -3.41
CA ALA A 301 -10.82 -12.32 -2.02
C ALA A 301 -11.61 -13.47 -1.40
N ARG A 302 -12.94 -13.49 -1.56
CA ARG A 302 -13.79 -14.59 -1.06
C ARG A 302 -13.46 -15.93 -1.71
N ALA A 303 -13.20 -15.95 -3.02
CA ALA A 303 -12.94 -17.19 -3.73
C ALA A 303 -11.57 -17.81 -3.36
N LEU A 304 -10.57 -16.97 -3.15
CA LEU A 304 -9.20 -17.37 -2.83
C LEU A 304 -8.90 -17.43 -1.33
N GLY A 305 -9.80 -16.93 -0.49
CA GLY A 305 -9.70 -17.00 0.98
C GLY A 305 -8.84 -15.90 1.61
N PHE A 306 -8.69 -14.74 0.97
CA PHE A 306 -7.94 -13.63 1.54
C PHE A 306 -8.78 -12.82 2.55
N ALA A 307 -8.14 -12.44 3.67
CA ALA A 307 -8.61 -11.35 4.52
C ALA A 307 -8.17 -9.98 3.96
N VAL A 308 -8.95 -8.93 4.25
CA VAL A 308 -8.62 -7.54 3.85
C VAL A 308 -8.63 -6.65 5.09
N PRO A 309 -7.56 -6.66 5.90
CA PRO A 309 -7.54 -5.95 7.19
C PRO A 309 -7.33 -4.44 7.07
N SER A 310 -6.87 -3.95 5.90
CA SER A 310 -6.57 -2.54 5.69
C SER A 310 -6.61 -2.17 4.21
N GLY A 311 -6.58 -0.87 3.93
CA GLY A 311 -6.45 -0.35 2.57
C GLY A 311 -6.35 1.18 2.54
N ASN A 312 -6.21 1.73 1.35
CA ASN A 312 -6.17 3.16 1.07
C ASN A 312 -6.95 3.47 -0.21
N VAL A 313 -7.58 4.66 -0.26
CA VAL A 313 -8.29 5.12 -1.45
C VAL A 313 -7.77 6.49 -1.86
N SER A 314 -7.16 6.54 -3.06
CA SER A 314 -6.72 7.76 -3.72
C SER A 314 -7.64 8.05 -4.92
N PHE A 315 -8.34 9.17 -4.84
CA PHE A 315 -9.19 9.70 -5.90
C PHE A 315 -8.54 10.94 -6.53
N TYR A 316 -9.14 11.46 -7.61
CA TYR A 316 -8.66 12.64 -8.34
C TYR A 316 -7.31 12.42 -9.03
N ASN A 317 -6.97 11.18 -9.36
CA ASN A 317 -5.76 10.85 -10.11
C ASN A 317 -5.99 11.04 -11.62
N GLY A 318 -5.60 12.19 -12.13
CA GLY A 318 -5.71 12.53 -13.54
C GLY A 318 -4.95 13.80 -13.89
N GLY A 319 -4.73 14.00 -15.18
CA GLY A 319 -4.23 15.25 -15.73
C GLY A 319 -5.33 16.00 -16.48
N ILE A 320 -4.97 17.15 -17.06
CA ILE A 320 -5.90 17.90 -17.91
C ILE A 320 -6.38 17.00 -19.06
N GLY A 321 -7.69 16.74 -19.08
CA GLY A 321 -8.36 15.96 -20.13
C GLY A 321 -8.19 14.44 -20.06
N HIS A 322 -7.53 13.87 -19.04
CA HIS A 322 -7.39 12.41 -18.92
C HIS A 322 -7.33 11.93 -17.47
N GLU A 323 -8.01 10.83 -17.21
CA GLU A 323 -7.96 10.11 -15.92
C GLU A 323 -7.02 8.90 -16.03
N ILE A 324 -6.42 8.48 -14.93
CA ILE A 324 -5.68 7.21 -14.90
C ILE A 324 -6.64 6.03 -15.17
N PRO A 325 -6.15 4.89 -15.70
CA PRO A 325 -6.92 3.66 -15.63
C PRO A 325 -7.22 3.31 -14.16
N PRO A 326 -8.36 2.66 -13.86
CA PRO A 326 -8.60 2.09 -12.54
C PRO A 326 -7.42 1.21 -12.10
N THR A 327 -6.74 1.57 -11.02
CA THR A 327 -5.50 0.93 -10.61
C THR A 327 -5.56 0.50 -9.14
N PRO A 328 -6.27 -0.61 -8.84
CA PRO A 328 -6.07 -1.32 -7.59
C PRO A 328 -4.67 -1.93 -7.58
N VAL A 329 -3.89 -1.60 -6.55
CA VAL A 329 -2.62 -2.24 -6.24
C VAL A 329 -2.79 -3.03 -4.96
N LEU A 330 -2.42 -4.31 -4.96
CA LEU A 330 -2.48 -5.15 -3.77
C LEU A 330 -1.08 -5.43 -3.26
N MET A 331 -0.86 -5.29 -1.96
CA MET A 331 0.24 -5.96 -1.27
C MET A 331 -0.36 -7.11 -0.47
N ALA A 332 -0.10 -8.33 -0.95
CA ALA A 332 -0.63 -9.55 -0.36
C ALA A 332 0.44 -10.28 0.44
N THR A 333 0.01 -10.91 1.53
CA THR A 333 0.83 -11.74 2.39
C THR A 333 0.37 -13.19 2.33
N GLY A 334 1.32 -14.10 2.50
CA GLY A 334 1.05 -15.51 2.64
C GLY A 334 2.00 -16.18 3.62
N ILE A 335 1.57 -17.30 4.19
CA ILE A 335 2.37 -18.06 5.15
C ILE A 335 3.10 -19.18 4.42
N VAL A 336 4.42 -19.18 4.54
CA VAL A 336 5.26 -20.31 4.11
C VAL A 336 5.39 -21.27 5.29
N PRO A 337 4.86 -22.50 5.22
CA PRO A 337 4.88 -23.42 6.37
C PRO A 337 6.30 -23.85 6.77
N ASP A 338 7.21 -23.94 5.79
CA ASP A 338 8.61 -24.32 5.97
C ASP A 338 9.48 -23.60 4.93
N LEU A 339 10.28 -22.64 5.39
CA LEU A 339 11.18 -21.82 4.59
C LEU A 339 12.19 -22.64 3.78
N ARG A 340 12.53 -23.85 4.24
CA ARG A 340 13.47 -24.75 3.54
C ARG A 340 12.89 -25.32 2.25
N ARG A 341 11.56 -25.22 2.08
CA ARG A 341 10.82 -25.66 0.90
C ARG A 341 10.38 -24.51 0.00
N ALA A 342 10.76 -23.28 0.31
CA ALA A 342 10.45 -22.12 -0.53
C ALA A 342 11.14 -22.28 -1.90
N VAL A 343 10.45 -21.90 -2.97
CA VAL A 343 10.89 -22.11 -4.35
C VAL A 343 11.10 -20.77 -5.05
N THR A 344 12.17 -20.67 -5.84
CA THR A 344 12.46 -19.50 -6.69
C THR A 344 12.23 -19.83 -8.16
N SER A 345 11.92 -18.82 -8.99
CA SER A 345 11.47 -19.04 -10.37
C SER A 345 12.55 -19.50 -11.37
N ASP A 346 13.83 -19.44 -11.00
CA ASP A 346 14.92 -19.92 -11.86
C ASP A 346 14.90 -21.44 -12.05
N LEU A 347 15.31 -21.90 -13.23
CA LEU A 347 15.42 -23.32 -13.54
C LEU A 347 16.54 -23.98 -12.72
N LYS A 348 16.24 -25.15 -12.13
CA LYS A 348 17.13 -25.84 -11.18
C LYS A 348 18.10 -26.78 -11.88
N THR A 349 17.59 -27.80 -12.56
CA THR A 349 18.41 -28.86 -13.14
C THR A 349 18.11 -29.07 -14.63
N CYS A 350 19.14 -29.37 -15.42
CA CYS A 350 18.95 -29.80 -16.80
C CYS A 350 18.22 -31.15 -16.83
N GLY A 351 17.23 -31.28 -17.72
CA GLY A 351 16.40 -32.48 -17.83
C GLY A 351 15.11 -32.44 -16.99
N ASP A 352 14.94 -31.43 -16.14
CA ASP A 352 13.66 -31.21 -15.45
C ASP A 352 12.54 -30.92 -16.46
N ALA A 353 11.37 -31.52 -16.24
CA ALA A 353 10.20 -31.29 -17.07
C ALA A 353 9.56 -29.93 -16.77
N LEU A 354 9.14 -29.22 -17.82
CA LEU A 354 8.39 -27.97 -17.72
C LEU A 354 6.91 -28.21 -18.00
N TYR A 355 6.06 -27.81 -17.05
CA TYR A 355 4.60 -27.97 -17.16
C TYR A 355 3.92 -26.60 -17.25
N LEU A 356 2.99 -26.48 -18.19
CA LEU A 356 2.07 -25.35 -18.25
C LEU A 356 0.79 -25.71 -17.50
N VAL A 357 0.51 -24.98 -16.41
CA VAL A 357 -0.72 -25.16 -15.63
C VAL A 357 -1.80 -24.21 -16.12
N GLY A 358 -2.97 -24.74 -16.47
CA GLY A 358 -4.12 -23.96 -16.92
C GLY A 358 -4.36 -24.02 -18.44
N ARG A 359 -5.09 -23.03 -18.97
CA ARG A 359 -5.49 -22.96 -20.37
C ARG A 359 -5.23 -21.56 -20.94
N SER A 360 -4.60 -21.51 -22.11
CA SER A 360 -4.44 -20.28 -22.89
C SER A 360 -5.64 -20.09 -23.82
N LEU A 361 -6.36 -18.98 -23.66
CA LEU A 361 -7.51 -18.62 -24.49
C LEU A 361 -7.20 -17.32 -25.26
N PRO A 362 -7.92 -17.03 -26.38
CA PRO A 362 -7.74 -15.81 -27.15
C PRO A 362 -8.35 -14.58 -26.45
N GLU A 363 -7.84 -14.28 -25.26
CA GLU A 363 -8.29 -13.22 -24.35
C GLU A 363 -7.15 -12.22 -24.16
N LEU A 364 -6.96 -11.31 -25.11
CA LEU A 364 -5.80 -10.42 -25.18
C LEU A 364 -6.05 -9.00 -24.64
N GLY A 365 -7.27 -8.70 -24.18
CA GLY A 365 -7.63 -7.37 -23.65
C GLY A 365 -6.73 -6.93 -22.51
N GLY A 366 -6.26 -5.68 -22.55
CA GLY A 366 -5.33 -5.13 -21.55
C GLY A 366 -3.89 -5.62 -21.66
N SER A 367 -3.59 -6.63 -22.50
CA SER A 367 -2.22 -7.11 -22.69
C SER A 367 -1.31 -6.04 -23.32
N LEU A 368 -0.01 -6.16 -23.09
CA LEU A 368 1.00 -5.34 -23.79
C LEU A 368 0.91 -5.50 -25.32
N TRP A 369 0.58 -6.71 -25.79
CA TRP A 369 0.35 -6.97 -27.21
C TRP A 369 -0.82 -6.13 -27.75
N ALA A 370 -1.99 -6.20 -27.09
CA ALA A 370 -3.19 -5.50 -27.55
C ALA A 370 -3.02 -3.99 -27.54
N ARG A 371 -2.34 -3.43 -26.52
CA ARG A 371 -2.04 -1.99 -26.45
C ARG A 371 -1.18 -1.47 -27.60
N ARG A 372 -0.41 -2.33 -28.25
CA ARG A 372 0.49 -1.97 -29.36
C ARG A 372 -0.08 -2.28 -30.74
N HIS A 373 -0.95 -3.29 -30.84
CA HIS A 373 -1.37 -3.86 -32.13
C HIS A 373 -2.89 -3.85 -32.35
N SER A 374 -3.67 -3.40 -31.38
CA SER A 374 -5.13 -3.31 -31.52
C SER A 374 -5.62 -1.89 -31.33
N ASP A 375 -6.45 -1.44 -32.26
CA ASP A 375 -7.16 -0.16 -32.28
C ASP A 375 -8.52 -0.23 -31.57
N ARG A 376 -8.96 -1.44 -31.18
CA ARG A 376 -10.25 -1.71 -30.57
C ARG A 376 -10.11 -2.46 -29.23
N PRO A 377 -11.05 -2.26 -28.28
CA PRO A 377 -11.11 -3.06 -27.06
C PRO A 377 -11.22 -4.56 -27.35
N LEU A 378 -10.37 -5.37 -26.73
CA LEU A 378 -10.41 -6.83 -26.77
C LEU A 378 -10.84 -7.38 -25.41
N ALA A 379 -11.35 -8.60 -25.40
CA ALA A 379 -11.81 -9.23 -24.15
C ALA A 379 -10.60 -9.49 -23.25
N PRO A 380 -10.58 -8.99 -22.00
CA PRO A 380 -9.51 -9.29 -21.05
C PRO A 380 -9.51 -10.78 -20.68
N PRO A 381 -8.36 -11.34 -20.23
CA PRO A 381 -8.28 -12.67 -19.64
C PRO A 381 -9.38 -12.87 -18.58
N ARG A 382 -10.21 -13.89 -18.75
CA ARG A 382 -11.31 -14.13 -17.81
C ARG A 382 -10.75 -14.76 -16.54
N PRO A 383 -10.94 -14.16 -15.36
CA PRO A 383 -10.44 -14.69 -14.11
C PRO A 383 -11.13 -16.01 -13.73
N ARG A 384 -10.38 -16.94 -13.13
CA ARG A 384 -10.85 -18.29 -12.75
C ARG A 384 -10.36 -18.65 -11.34
N PRO A 385 -10.78 -17.92 -10.29
CA PRO A 385 -10.18 -18.02 -8.96
C PRO A 385 -10.29 -19.41 -8.33
N ALA A 386 -11.34 -20.18 -8.65
CA ALA A 386 -11.47 -21.56 -8.21
C ALA A 386 -10.44 -22.51 -8.85
N GLU A 387 -10.06 -22.28 -10.10
CA GLU A 387 -8.98 -23.02 -10.77
C GLU A 387 -7.62 -22.59 -10.21
N THR A 388 -7.41 -21.28 -10.02
CA THR A 388 -6.20 -20.74 -9.40
C THR A 388 -5.98 -21.31 -8.00
N ARG A 389 -7.03 -21.37 -7.17
CA ARG A 389 -6.96 -22.00 -5.83
C ARG A 389 -6.55 -23.46 -5.92
N ARG A 390 -7.25 -24.25 -6.75
CA ARG A 390 -7.00 -25.68 -6.89
C ARG A 390 -5.58 -25.98 -7.38
N ALA A 391 -5.10 -25.22 -8.35
CA ALA A 391 -3.75 -25.35 -8.88
C ALA A 391 -2.70 -24.96 -7.83
N GLY A 392 -2.89 -23.84 -7.14
CA GLY A 392 -2.01 -23.38 -6.07
C GLY A 392 -1.92 -24.37 -4.92
N GLU A 393 -3.06 -24.84 -4.41
CA GLU A 393 -3.13 -25.84 -3.34
C GLU A 393 -2.50 -27.19 -3.74
N ALA A 394 -2.46 -27.53 -5.03
CA ALA A 394 -1.81 -28.74 -5.52
C ALA A 394 -0.28 -28.62 -5.62
N ILE A 395 0.26 -27.39 -5.68
CA ILE A 395 1.71 -27.13 -5.77
C ILE A 395 2.35 -27.02 -4.37
N LEU A 396 1.57 -26.66 -3.34
CA LEU A 396 1.99 -26.60 -1.93
C LEU A 396 2.09 -28.00 -1.28
#